data_AF-A0AAE0NJH6-F1
#
_entry.id   AF-A0AAE0NJH6-F1
#
_cell.length_a   1.000
_cell.length_b   1.000
_cell.length_c   1.000
_cell.angle_alpha   90.00
_cell.angle_beta   90.00
_cell.angle_gamma   90.00
#
_symmetry.space_group_name_H-M   'P 1'
#
loop_
_entity.id
_entity.type
_entity.pdbx_description
1 polymer ?
#
loop_
_entity_poly.entity_id
_entity_poly.type
_entity_poly.pdbx_seq_one_letter_code
_entity_poly.pdbx_strand_id
1 'polypeptide(L)' 'MKGFYNWRPLHLAAAAGQYAAVEHLIEQRADIFSTADGGLTALHIAAFMGHTAIVTTLLSHIPDLGTEKRF' A
#
# COMPACT_ATOMS: atom_id res chain seq x y z
N MET A 1 -22.53 5.86 -11.53
CA MET A 1 -21.54 4.92 -10.98
C MET A 1 -20.19 5.62 -10.95
N LYS A 2 -19.60 5.88 -9.79
CA LYS A 2 -18.20 6.36 -9.74
C LYS A 2 -17.33 5.16 -10.10
N GLY A 3 -16.75 5.17 -11.29
CA GLY A 3 -15.76 4.17 -11.67
C GLY A 3 -14.51 4.33 -10.81
N PHE A 4 -13.84 3.22 -10.53
CA PHE A 4 -12.55 3.18 -9.85
C PHE A 4 -11.41 3.68 -10.76
N TYR A 5 -11.59 4.83 -11.40
CA TYR A 5 -10.72 5.27 -12.50
C TYR A 5 -9.28 5.54 -12.03
N ASN A 6 -9.08 5.84 -10.74
CA ASN A 6 -7.77 6.12 -10.17
C ASN A 6 -7.19 4.96 -9.34
N TRP A 7 -7.86 3.80 -9.31
CA TRP A 7 -7.34 2.65 -8.59
C TRP A 7 -6.19 2.01 -9.36
N ARG A 8 -5.05 1.93 -8.71
CA ARG A 8 -3.84 1.26 -9.22
C ARG A 8 -3.74 -0.17 -8.66
N PRO A 9 -2.92 -1.05 -9.29
CA PRO A 9 -2.74 -2.43 -8.82
C PRO A 9 -2.42 -2.53 -7.32
N LEU A 10 -1.60 -1.62 -6.78
CA LEU A 10 -1.24 -1.61 -5.37
C LEU A 10 -2.45 -1.35 -4.44
N HIS A 11 -3.41 -0.51 -4.85
CA HIS A 11 -4.65 -0.28 -4.10
C HIS A 11 -5.53 -1.53 -4.06
N LEU A 12 -5.63 -2.22 -5.20
CA LEU A 12 -6.43 -3.45 -5.31
C LEU A 12 -5.80 -4.59 -4.50
N ALA A 13 -4.48 -4.77 -4.58
CA ALA A 13 -3.76 -5.77 -3.80
C ALA A 13 -3.87 -5.49 -2.29
N ALA A 14 -3.74 -4.22 -1.88
CA ALA A 14 -3.95 -3.80 -0.50
C ALA A 14 -5.38 -4.04 -0.03
N ALA A 15 -6.41 -3.69 -0.82
CA ALA A 15 -7.81 -3.96 -0.46
C ALA A 15 -8.09 -5.46 -0.30
N ALA A 16 -7.55 -6.27 -1.22
CA ALA A 16 -7.76 -7.71 -1.25
C ALA A 16 -6.92 -8.49 -0.22
N GLY A 17 -6.02 -7.84 0.52
CA GLY A 17 -5.15 -8.52 1.48
C GLY A 17 -4.07 -9.40 0.82
N GLN A 18 -3.75 -9.16 -0.45
CA GLN A 18 -2.81 -9.99 -1.22
C GLN A 18 -1.37 -9.59 -0.95
N TYR A 19 -0.82 -10.05 0.17
CA TYR A 19 0.53 -9.71 0.63
C TYR A 19 1.62 -9.91 -0.45
N ALA A 20 1.69 -11.10 -1.07
CA ALA A 20 2.71 -11.39 -2.07
C ALA A 20 2.61 -10.48 -3.31
N ALA A 21 1.39 -10.06 -3.69
CA ALA A 21 1.21 -9.12 -4.78
C ALA A 21 1.67 -7.70 -4.39
N VAL A 22 1.43 -7.28 -3.14
CA VAL A 22 1.93 -6.00 -2.62
C VAL A 22 3.46 -5.96 -2.65
N GLU A 23 4.13 -6.98 -2.10
CA GLU A 23 5.60 -7.04 -2.13
C GLU A 23 6.14 -6.96 -3.55
N HIS A 24 5.61 -7.79 -4.45
CA HIS A 24 6.07 -7.81 -5.83
C HIS A 24 5.87 -6.46 -6.53
N LEU A 25 4.75 -5.78 -6.30
CA LEU A 25 4.50 -4.45 -6.87
C LEU A 25 5.50 -3.40 -6.34
N ILE A 26 5.82 -3.44 -5.05
CA ILE A 26 6.81 -2.53 -4.45
C ILE A 26 8.21 -2.79 -5.01
N GLU A 27 8.61 -4.06 -5.18
CA GLU A 27 9.87 -4.45 -5.83
C GLU A 27 9.97 -3.90 -7.25
N GLN A 28 8.85 -3.90 -7.99
CA GLN A 28 8.74 -3.30 -9.32
C GLN A 28 8.59 -1.77 -9.29
N ARG A 29 8.91 -1.12 -8.17
CA ARG A 29 8.88 0.34 -7.97
C ARG A 29 7.48 0.95 -8.17
N ALA A 30 6.43 0.22 -7.81
CA ALA A 30 5.10 0.82 -7.75
C ALA A 30 5.10 2.03 -6.79
N ASP A 31 4.43 3.10 -7.20
CA ASP A 31 4.31 4.32 -6.41
C ASP A 31 3.41 4.08 -5.18
N ILE A 32 4.06 3.89 -4.02
CA ILE A 32 3.40 3.66 -2.73
C ILE A 32 2.62 4.88 -2.21
N PHE A 33 2.87 6.08 -2.76
CA PHE A 33 2.22 7.33 -2.36
C PHE A 33 1.08 7.73 -3.30
N SER A 34 0.89 6.99 -4.39
CA SER A 34 -0.22 7.23 -5.31
C SER A 34 -1.57 7.16 -4.60
N THR A 35 -2.50 8.02 -5.03
CA THR A 35 -3.84 8.09 -4.46
C THR A 35 -4.88 7.57 -5.45
N ALA A 36 -5.80 6.77 -4.92
CA ALA A 36 -7.04 6.38 -5.55
C ALA A 36 -8.14 7.44 -5.28
N ASP A 37 -9.37 7.11 -5.69
CA ASP A 37 -10.52 8.00 -5.51
C ASP A 37 -10.73 8.37 -4.04
N GLY A 38 -10.95 9.66 -3.78
CA GLY A 38 -11.05 10.19 -2.42
C GLY A 38 -9.70 10.43 -1.72
N GLY A 39 -8.58 10.36 -2.45
CA GLY A 39 -7.26 10.65 -1.88
C GLY A 39 -6.67 9.49 -1.06
N LEU A 40 -7.21 8.28 -1.20
CA LEU A 40 -6.78 7.12 -0.44
C LEU A 40 -5.53 6.49 -1.04
N THR A 41 -4.50 6.22 -0.24
CA THR A 41 -3.33 5.45 -0.66
C THR A 41 -3.54 3.97 -0.39
N ALA A 42 -2.66 3.12 -0.91
CA ALA A 42 -2.65 1.70 -0.55
C ALA A 42 -2.55 1.48 0.97
N LEU A 43 -1.82 2.35 1.69
CA LEU A 43 -1.71 2.30 3.15
C LEU A 43 -3.04 2.63 3.84
N HIS A 44 -3.77 3.66 3.39
CA HIS A 44 -5.11 3.97 3.92
C HIS A 44 -6.05 2.77 3.80
N ILE A 45 -6.04 2.13 2.63
CA ILE A 45 -6.89 0.96 2.33
C ILE A 45 -6.49 -0.24 3.20
N ALA A 46 -5.19 -0.59 3.26
CA ALA A 46 -4.72 -1.71 4.05
C ALA A 46 -5.03 -1.54 5.56
N ALA A 47 -4.87 -0.32 6.08
CA ALA A 47 -5.19 0.00 7.47
C ALA A 47 -6.69 -0.11 7.75
N PHE A 48 -7.54 0.40 6.86
CA PHE A 48 -9.00 0.30 6.99
C PHE A 48 -9.48 -1.16 6.96
N MET A 49 -8.87 -2.00 6.12
CA MET A 49 -9.21 -3.42 5.98
C MET A 49 -8.59 -4.30 7.08
N GLY A 50 -7.68 -3.77 7.90
CA GLY A 50 -7.01 -4.52 8.97
C GLY A 50 -5.89 -5.45 8.51
N HIS A 51 -5.34 -5.25 7.30
CA HIS A 51 -4.27 -6.08 6.74
C HIS A 51 -2.91 -5.69 7.30
N THR A 52 -2.66 -6.04 8.56
CA THR A 52 -1.50 -5.60 9.34
C THR A 52 -0.15 -5.92 8.67
N ALA A 53 0.02 -7.10 8.07
CA ALA A 53 1.24 -7.45 7.36
C ALA A 53 1.54 -6.51 6.18
N ILE A 54 0.51 -6.14 5.42
CA ILE A 54 0.62 -5.19 4.31
C ILE A 54 0.91 -3.79 4.83
N VAL A 55 0.28 -3.38 5.94
CA VAL A 55 0.60 -2.10 6.61
C VAL A 55 2.07 -2.04 6.99
N THR A 56 2.59 -3.09 7.64
CA THR A 56 4.01 -3.16 8.02
C THR A 56 4.93 -3.06 6.81
N THR A 57 4.66 -3.81 5.74
CA THR A 57 5.45 -3.75 4.50
C THR A 57 5.41 -2.36 3.86
N LEU A 58 4.23 -1.75 3.71
CA LEU A 58 4.13 -0.40 3.13
C LEU A 58 4.91 0.62 3.96
N LEU A 59 4.85 0.54 5.29
CA LEU A 59 5.58 1.44 6.18
C LEU A 59 7.11 1.26 6.11
N SER A 60 7.61 0.02 5.95
CA SER A 60 9.06 -0.23 5.85
C SER A 60 9.69 0.32 4.57
N HIS A 61 8.89 0.63 3.56
CA HIS A 61 9.33 1.24 2.31
C HIS A 61 9.17 2.78 2.29
N ILE A 62 8.71 3.40 3.38
CA ILE A 62 8.66 4.86 3.50
C ILE A 62 10.00 5.37 4.06
N PRO A 63 10.75 6.20 3.29
CA PRO A 63 12.12 6.61 3.65
C PRO A 63 12.27 7.29 5.01
N ASP A 64 11.25 8.04 5.46
CA ASP A 64 11.28 8.81 6.70
C ASP A 64 10.79 8.06 7.94
N LEU A 65 10.24 6.84 7.77
CA LEU A 65 9.76 6.05 8.91
C LEU A 65 10.83 5.18 9.55
N GLY A 66 12.07 5.23 9.04
CA GLY A 66 13.26 4.73 9.72
C GLY A 66 13.01 3.41 10.43
N THR A 67 12.63 2.35 9.71
CA THR A 67 12.60 1.00 10.29
C THR A 67 14.01 0.43 10.51
N GLU A 68 15.04 1.28 10.50
CA GLU A 68 16.30 0.96 11.13
C GLU A 68 15.99 0.65 12.60
N LYS A 69 15.92 -0.65 12.92
CA LYS A 69 16.20 -1.13 14.26
C LYS A 69 17.61 -0.68 14.61
N ARG A 70 17.75 0.55 15.09
CA ARG A 70 18.96 1.05 15.73
C ARG A 70 19.05 0.32 17.07
N PHE A 71 19.73 -0.82 17.04
CA PHE A 71 20.28 -1.47 18.23
C PHE A 71 21.57 -0.75 18.64
#